data_AF-A0A023G0E5-F1
#
_entry.id   AF-A0A023G0E5-F1
#
_cell.length_a   1.000
_cell.length_b   1.000
_cell.length_c   1.000
_cell.angle_alpha   90.00
_cell.angle_beta   90.00
_cell.angle_gamma   90.00
#
_symmetry.space_group_name_H-M   'P 1'
#
loop_
_entity.id
_entity.type
_entity.pdbx_description
1 polymer ?
#
loop_
_entity_poly.entity_id
_entity_poly.type
_entity_poly.pdbx_seq_one_letter_code
_entity_poly.pdbx_strand_id
1 'polypeptide(L)'
;EHKDASFIKLITPYTRIHIPFISKELNIDSSEVENLLVSCILDSMIQGRIDQVNQVLELDSKGQGAARYNALDKWTAQLGTLHQTIVNKIMA
;
A
#
# COMPACT_ATOMS: atom_id res chain seq x y z
N GLU A 1 -21.23 -8.11 -0.29
CA GLU A 1 -20.44 -8.91 -1.25
C GLU A 1 -20.34 -8.33 -2.66
N HIS A 2 -21.40 -7.83 -3.31
CA HIS A 2 -21.26 -7.31 -4.70
C HIS A 2 -20.83 -5.83 -4.83
N LYS A 3 -20.85 -5.03 -3.76
CA LYS A 3 -20.50 -3.59 -3.81
C LYS A 3 -18.99 -3.35 -3.94
N ASP A 4 -18.18 -4.17 -3.28
CA ASP A 4 -16.74 -3.94 -3.13
C ASP A 4 -15.98 -4.19 -4.45
N ALA A 5 -16.41 -5.18 -5.23
CA ALA A 5 -15.80 -5.51 -6.52
C ALA A 5 -16.06 -4.45 -7.62
N SER A 6 -17.25 -3.83 -7.62
CA SER A 6 -17.56 -2.73 -8.54
C SER A 6 -16.80 -1.46 -8.15
N PHE A 7 -16.66 -1.22 -6.85
CA PHE A 7 -15.92 -0.09 -6.31
C PHE A 7 -14.43 -0.14 -6.67
N ILE A 8 -13.78 -1.30 -6.49
CA ILE A 8 -12.36 -1.49 -6.83
C ILE A 8 -12.10 -1.18 -8.30
N LYS A 9 -12.98 -1.62 -9.21
CA LYS A 9 -12.86 -1.30 -10.64
C LYS A 9 -12.92 0.19 -10.94
N LEU A 10 -13.68 0.95 -10.16
CA LEU A 10 -13.84 2.40 -10.33
C LEU A 10 -12.55 3.15 -9.92
N ILE A 11 -11.89 2.71 -8.85
CA ILE A 11 -10.70 3.38 -8.30
C ILE A 11 -9.37 2.91 -8.91
N THR A 12 -9.29 1.68 -9.42
CA THR A 12 -8.06 1.08 -9.97
C THR A 12 -7.34 1.91 -11.05
N PRO A 13 -8.03 2.60 -11.99
CA PRO A 13 -7.33 3.37 -13.02
C PRO A 13 -6.77 4.72 -12.51
N TYR A 14 -7.15 5.17 -11.32
CA TYR A 14 -6.73 6.46 -10.79
C TYR A 14 -5.47 6.31 -9.92
N THR A 15 -4.56 7.27 -9.99
CA THR A 15 -3.44 7.37 -9.06
C THR A 15 -3.79 8.24 -7.85
N ARG A 16 -4.68 9.22 -8.06
CA ARG A 16 -5.20 10.13 -7.03
C ARG A 16 -6.67 10.40 -7.34
N ILE A 17 -7.54 10.27 -6.35
CA ILE A 17 -8.98 10.49 -6.52
C ILE A 17 -9.55 11.19 -5.28
N HIS A 18 -10.47 12.13 -5.49
CA HIS A 18 -11.13 12.86 -4.41
C HIS A 18 -12.24 12.01 -3.77
N ILE A 19 -12.23 11.89 -2.44
CA ILE A 19 -13.26 11.18 -1.66
C ILE A 19 -14.67 11.74 -1.92
N PRO A 20 -14.90 13.07 -2.05
CA PRO A 20 -16.21 13.62 -2.38
C PRO A 20 -16.73 13.21 -3.76
N PHE A 21 -15.84 12.89 -4.70
CA PHE A 21 -16.23 12.38 -6.02
C PHE A 21 -16.77 10.95 -5.91
N ILE A 22 -16.09 10.12 -5.12
CA ILE A 22 -16.50 8.74 -4.81
C ILE A 22 -17.84 8.73 -4.05
N SER A 23 -17.99 9.61 -3.06
CA SER A 23 -19.21 9.77 -2.27
C SER A 23 -20.43 10.08 -3.15
N LYS A 24 -20.27 10.91 -4.19
CA LYS A 24 -21.33 11.23 -5.16
C LYS A 24 -21.67 10.05 -6.07
N GLU A 25 -20.67 9.32 -6.58
CA GLU A 25 -20.90 8.16 -7.45
C GLU A 25 -21.61 7.00 -6.73
N LEU A 26 -21.29 6.77 -5.45
CA LEU A 26 -21.89 5.71 -4.65
C LEU A 26 -23.13 6.15 -3.85
N ASN A 27 -23.40 7.46 -3.83
CA ASN A 27 -24.49 8.07 -3.06
C ASN A 27 -24.46 7.70 -1.56
N ILE A 28 -23.28 7.76 -0.95
CA ILE A 28 -23.05 7.51 0.49
C ILE A 28 -22.22 8.63 1.10
N ASP A 29 -22.27 8.79 2.43
CA ASP A 29 -21.54 9.85 3.13
C ASP A 29 -20.02 9.70 2.98
N SER A 30 -19.29 10.82 3.01
CA SER A 30 -17.83 10.83 2.90
C SER A 30 -17.16 10.01 4.00
N SER A 31 -17.75 10.00 5.21
CA SER A 31 -17.27 9.24 6.37
C SER A 31 -17.47 7.73 6.19
N GLU A 32 -18.56 7.32 5.53
CA GLU A 32 -18.81 5.92 5.17
C GLU A 32 -17.85 5.45 4.07
N VAL A 33 -17.56 6.30 3.08
CA VAL A 33 -16.56 6.01 2.05
C VAL A 33 -15.18 5.81 2.68
N GLU A 34 -14.78 6.64 3.64
CA GLU A 34 -13.52 6.47 4.37
C GLU A 34 -13.44 5.12 5.09
N ASN A 35 -14.49 4.73 5.84
CA ASN A 35 -14.51 3.44 6.53
C ASN A 35 -14.42 2.25 5.56
N LEU A 36 -15.06 2.37 4.39
CA LEU A 36 -15.00 1.35 3.35
C LEU A 36 -13.60 1.26 2.73
N LEU A 37 -12.97 2.42 2.47
CA LEU A 37 -11.60 2.51 1.97
C LEU A 37 -10.60 1.92 2.97
N VAL A 38 -10.73 2.24 4.26
CA VAL A 38 -9.89 1.68 5.33
C VAL A 38 -10.02 0.16 5.35
N SER A 39 -11.25 -0.37 5.33
CA SER A 39 -11.49 -1.82 5.30
C SER A 39 -10.86 -2.47 4.07
N CYS A 40 -11.04 -1.87 2.88
CA CYS A 40 -10.45 -2.41 1.65
C CYS A 40 -8.91 -2.34 1.61
N ILE A 41 -8.29 -1.38 2.29
CA ILE A 41 -6.83 -1.31 2.47
C ILE A 41 -6.37 -2.40 3.43
N LEU A 42 -7.08 -2.61 4.55
CA LEU A 42 -6.79 -3.68 5.52
C LEU A 42 -6.92 -5.06 4.88
N ASP A 43 -7.94 -5.27 4.05
CA ASP A 43 -8.17 -6.49 3.27
C ASP A 43 -7.17 -6.65 2.11
N SER A 44 -6.21 -5.73 1.95
CA SER A 44 -5.21 -5.72 0.89
C SER A 44 -5.77 -5.71 -0.55
N MET A 45 -7.07 -5.38 -0.71
CA MET A 45 -7.70 -5.23 -2.03
C MET A 45 -7.22 -3.97 -2.75
N ILE A 46 -6.81 -2.96 -1.98
CA ILE A 46 -6.34 -1.67 -2.49
C ILE A 46 -5.03 -1.32 -1.77
N GLN A 47 -4.02 -0.86 -2.52
CA GLN A 47 -2.79 -0.31 -1.95
C GLN A 47 -2.76 1.20 -2.12
N GLY A 48 -2.86 1.93 -1.02
CA GLY A 48 -2.92 3.38 -1.04
C GLY A 48 -2.91 3.99 0.35
N ARG A 49 -2.96 5.31 0.38
CA ARG A 49 -2.98 6.14 1.59
C ARG A 49 -4.12 7.15 1.45
N ILE A 50 -4.81 7.38 2.57
CA ILE A 50 -5.92 8.33 2.65
C ILE A 50 -5.37 9.63 3.22
N ASP A 51 -5.50 10.73 2.48
CA ASP A 51 -5.31 12.08 2.98
C ASP A 51 -6.66 12.62 3.43
N GLN A 52 -6.93 12.49 4.73
CA GLN A 52 -8.18 12.91 5.35
C GLN A 52 -8.34 14.45 5.35
N VAL A 53 -7.25 15.23 5.30
CA VAL A 53 -7.31 16.70 5.31
C VAL A 53 -7.73 17.22 3.94
N ASN A 54 -7.09 16.73 2.89
CA ASN A 54 -7.42 17.12 1.51
C ASN A 54 -8.56 16.28 0.92
N GLN A 55 -9.07 15.28 1.64
CA GLN A 55 -10.11 14.36 1.21
C GLN A 55 -9.76 13.68 -0.12
N VAL A 56 -8.53 13.16 -0.20
CA VAL A 56 -7.96 12.50 -1.39
C VAL A 56 -7.45 11.12 -1.02
N LEU A 57 -7.80 10.13 -1.83
CA LEU A 57 -7.16 8.82 -1.82
C LEU A 57 -6.01 8.83 -2.81
N GLU A 58 -4.80 8.57 -2.31
CA GLU A 58 -3.60 8.37 -3.13
C GLU A 58 -3.31 6.87 -3.23
N LEU A 59 -3.43 6.32 -4.43
CA LEU A 59 -3.12 4.92 -4.69
C LEU A 59 -1.61 4.79 -4.93
N ASP A 60 -1.00 3.78 -4.31
CA ASP A 60 0.42 3.54 -4.47
C ASP A 60 0.65 3.06 -5.91
N SER A 61 1.13 3.94 -6.79
CA SER A 61 1.61 3.51 -8.09
C SER A 61 2.81 2.62 -7.81
N LYS A 62 2.72 1.32 -8.10
CA LYS A 62 3.79 0.36 -7.84
C LYS A 62 5.14 0.94 -8.29
N GLY A 63 5.88 1.51 -7.35
CA GLY A 63 7.11 2.21 -7.63
C GLY A 63 8.09 1.19 -8.19
N GLN A 64 8.53 1.39 -9.44
CA GLN A 64 9.60 0.58 -10.02
C GLN A 64 10.85 0.78 -9.18
N GLY A 65 11.11 -0.13 -8.23
CA GLY A 65 12.26 -0.03 -7.34
C GLY A 65 12.12 -0.81 -6.04
N ALA A 66 10.91 -0.90 -5.46
CA ALA A 66 10.72 -1.52 -4.14
C ALA A 66 11.25 -2.97 -4.09
N ALA A 67 11.00 -3.77 -5.13
CA ALA A 67 11.51 -5.14 -5.22
C ALA A 67 13.04 -5.20 -5.31
N ARG A 68 13.67 -4.27 -6.05
CA ARG A 68 15.12 -4.20 -6.20
C ARG A 68 15.80 -3.80 -4.89
N TYR A 69 15.26 -2.79 -4.21
CA TYR A 69 15.79 -2.35 -2.91
C TYR A 69 15.62 -3.43 -1.84
N ASN A 70 14.47 -4.12 -1.81
CA ASN A 70 14.28 -5.27 -0.92
C ASN A 70 15.26 -6.42 -1.19
N ALA A 71 15.59 -6.70 -2.45
CA ALA A 71 16.56 -7.72 -2.79
C ALA A 71 17.98 -7.33 -2.33
N LEU A 72 18.37 -6.06 -2.49
CA LEU A 72 19.65 -5.53 -2.02
C LEU A 72 19.76 -5.54 -0.49
N ASP A 73 18.68 -5.18 0.21
CA ASP A 73 18.61 -5.24 1.67
C ASP A 73 18.84 -6.67 2.19
N LYS A 74 18.11 -7.64 1.62
CA LYS A 74 18.29 -9.06 1.95
C LYS A 74 19.73 -9.53 1.72
N TRP A 75 20.32 -9.16 0.58
CA TRP A 75 21.70 -9.54 0.28
C TRP A 75 22.69 -8.93 1.29
N THR A 76 22.49 -7.67 1.65
CA THR A 76 23.33 -6.97 2.63
C THR A 76 23.22 -7.62 4.02
N ALA A 77 22.02 -7.99 4.45
CA ALA A 77 21.80 -8.71 5.70
C ALA A 77 22.50 -10.09 5.73
N GLN A 78 22.43 -10.82 4.62
CA GLN A 78 23.13 -12.11 4.48
C GLN A 78 24.65 -11.95 4.53
N LEU A 79 25.19 -10.92 3.88
CA LEU A 79 26.62 -10.60 3.91
C LEU A 79 27.08 -10.27 5.34
N GLY A 80 26.30 -9.46 6.07
CA GLY A 80 26.59 -9.14 7.48
C GLY A 80 26.61 -10.39 8.38
N THR A 81 25.68 -11.31 8.15
CA THR A 81 25.61 -12.59 8.88
C THR A 81 26.82 -13.48 8.57
N LEU A 82 27.23 -13.56 7.31
CA LEU A 82 28.43 -14.29 6.88
C LEU A 82 29.69 -13.69 7.50
N HIS A 83 29.84 -12.37 7.46
CA HIS A 83 30.95 -11.66 8.07
C HIS A 83 31.06 -11.98 9.57
N GLN A 84 29.95 -11.89 10.31
CA GLN A 84 29.93 -12.23 11.73
C GLN A 84 30.35 -13.69 11.99
N THR A 85 29.88 -14.61 11.14
CA THR A 85 30.24 -16.03 11.24
C THR A 85 31.74 -16.27 11.02
N ILE A 86 32.34 -15.58 10.05
CA ILE A 86 33.78 -15.67 9.77
C ILE A 86 34.59 -15.08 10.93
N VAL A 87 34.22 -13.89 11.41
CA VAL A 87 34.89 -13.24 12.56
C VAL A 87 34.84 -14.15 13.78
N ASN A 88 33.68 -14.71 14.11
CA ASN A 88 33.53 -15.62 15.25
C ASN A 88 34.40 -16.89 15.12
N LYS A 89 34.62 -17.38 13.89
CA LYS A 89 35.51 -18.53 13.64
C LYS A 89 37.00 -18.21 13.72
N ILE A 90 37.39 -16.96 13.50
CA ILE A 90 38.79 -16.51 13.57
C ILE A 90 39.16 -16.11 15.01
N MET A 91 38.18 -15.63 15.79
CA MET A 91 38.35 -15.23 17.19
C MET A 91 38.27 -16.40 18.18
N ALA A 92 37.73 -17.55 17.76
CA ALA A 92 37.68 -18.80 18.52
C ALA A 92 38.90 -19.67 18.19
#